data_AF-A0A6B2E8K5-F1
#
_entry.id   AF-A0A6B2E8K5-F1
#
_cell.length_a   1.000
_cell.length_b   1.000
_cell.length_c   1.000
_cell.angle_alpha   90.00
_cell.angle_beta   90.00
_cell.angle_gamma   90.00
#
_symmetry.space_group_name_H-M   'P 1'
#
loop_
_entity.id
_entity.type
_entity.pdbx_description
1 polymer ?
#
loop_
_entity_poly.entity_id
_entity_poly.type
_entity_poly.pdbx_seq_one_letter_code
_entity_poly.pdbx_strand_id
1 'polypeptide(L)'
;SNGHKVILWLAIADFCASLGVFVRSAMWRYFQPMMMKDDDASVIFCAVTSAWTQYFYTCTWLWTFSYAINVRSYLRGEHFSMRRYHAIVWTIGALLTSVGLTVLYYPNADCQNVKELWTALVRVLPNYCATYLPILIVMIGNPIIYQDCSKMINELFMSRYTRVTSYEREVMARFKWKFCLINIVFYICWLPNLIGGFILWTVWGAIPENIMIVIWYAMAAMNPLQAFLNAFVYRRWAKSQEED
;
A
#
# COMPACT_ATOMS: atom_id res chain seq x y z
N SER A 1 1.15 9.34 -21.83
CA SER A 1 1.88 9.70 -20.60
C SER A 1 2.05 8.47 -19.72
N ASN A 2 3.23 8.26 -19.11
CA ASN A 2 3.51 7.12 -18.23
C ASN A 2 2.66 7.14 -16.95
N GLY A 3 2.21 8.31 -16.48
CA GLY A 3 1.38 8.42 -15.28
C GLY A 3 0.06 7.64 -15.35
N HIS A 4 -0.64 7.66 -16.51
CA HIS A 4 -1.86 6.86 -16.70
C HIS A 4 -1.59 5.35 -16.63
N LYS A 5 -0.44 4.92 -17.16
CA LYS A 5 -0.04 3.52 -17.10
C LYS A 5 0.28 3.12 -15.66
N VAL A 6 0.99 3.96 -14.92
CA VAL A 6 1.28 3.74 -13.48
C VAL A 6 -0.01 3.58 -12.67
N ILE A 7 -1.01 4.45 -12.88
CA ILE A 7 -2.32 4.36 -12.22
C ILE A 7 -3.06 3.07 -12.60
N LEU A 8 -3.00 2.65 -13.87
CA LEU A 8 -3.62 1.40 -14.30
C LEU A 8 -3.02 0.19 -13.57
N TRP A 9 -1.69 0.11 -13.46
CA TRP A 9 -1.03 -0.99 -12.75
C TRP A 9 -1.23 -0.94 -11.24
N LEU A 10 -1.32 0.26 -10.66
CA LEU A 10 -1.77 0.44 -9.28
C LEU A 10 -3.17 -0.17 -9.08
N ALA A 11 -4.12 0.13 -9.96
CA ALA A 11 -5.47 -0.41 -9.88
C ALA A 11 -5.52 -1.93 -10.07
N ILE A 12 -4.68 -2.49 -10.94
CA ILE A 12 -4.54 -3.94 -11.11
C ILE A 12 -4.00 -4.59 -9.83
N ALA A 13 -2.96 -4.00 -9.22
CA ALA A 13 -2.42 -4.50 -7.95
C ALA A 13 -3.46 -4.45 -6.82
N ASP A 14 -4.20 -3.34 -6.71
CA ASP A 14 -5.29 -3.15 -5.74
C ASP A 14 -6.42 -4.18 -5.92
N PHE A 15 -6.80 -4.46 -7.17
CA PHE A 15 -7.77 -5.48 -7.50
C PHE A 15 -7.28 -6.87 -7.10
N CYS A 16 -6.04 -7.24 -7.44
CA CYS A 16 -5.46 -8.53 -7.08
C CYS A 16 -5.32 -8.70 -5.56
N ALA A 17 -4.96 -7.65 -4.82
CA ALA A 17 -4.89 -7.67 -3.37
C ALA A 17 -6.27 -7.91 -2.74
N SER A 18 -7.28 -7.16 -3.18
CA SER A 18 -8.66 -7.29 -2.72
C SER A 18 -9.26 -8.66 -3.06
N LEU A 19 -8.95 -9.19 -4.26
CA LEU A 19 -9.35 -10.53 -4.68
C LEU A 19 -8.74 -11.61 -3.79
N GLY A 20 -7.47 -11.48 -3.40
CA GLY A 20 -6.84 -12.42 -2.46
C GLY A 20 -7.55 -12.46 -1.10
N VAL A 21 -7.92 -11.29 -0.56
CA VAL A 21 -8.68 -11.19 0.70
C VAL A 21 -10.08 -11.80 0.54
N PHE A 22 -10.75 -11.53 -0.58
CA PHE A 22 -12.06 -12.09 -0.87
C PHE A 22 -12.02 -13.63 -0.97
N VAL A 23 -11.07 -14.18 -1.74
CA VAL A 23 -10.90 -15.63 -1.89
C VAL A 23 -10.63 -16.29 -0.55
N ARG A 24 -9.72 -15.73 0.26
CA ARG A 24 -9.44 -16.22 1.62
C ARG A 24 -10.69 -16.23 2.50
N SER A 25 -11.48 -15.16 2.46
CA SER A 25 -12.70 -15.03 3.26
C SER A 25 -13.82 -15.97 2.81
N ALA A 26 -14.05 -16.07 1.50
CA ALA A 26 -15.04 -16.98 0.92
C ALA A 26 -14.69 -18.44 1.23
N MET A 27 -13.44 -18.82 1.03
CA MET A 27 -12.98 -20.17 1.30
C MET A 27 -13.13 -20.53 2.78
N TRP A 28 -12.76 -19.62 3.67
CA TRP A 28 -13.01 -19.80 5.10
C TRP A 28 -14.51 -19.99 5.36
N ARG A 29 -15.40 -19.13 4.83
CA ARG A 29 -16.84 -19.23 5.12
C ARG A 29 -17.52 -20.49 4.56
N TYR A 30 -17.19 -20.91 3.34
CA TYR A 30 -17.90 -21.99 2.62
C TYR A 30 -17.30 -23.38 2.83
N PHE A 31 -16.00 -23.46 3.15
CA PHE A 31 -15.28 -24.73 3.28
C PHE A 31 -14.59 -24.90 4.63
N GLN A 32 -15.08 -24.23 5.68
CA GLN A 32 -14.62 -24.39 7.07
C GLN A 32 -14.34 -25.85 7.47
N PRO A 33 -15.26 -26.82 7.29
CA PRO A 33 -15.00 -28.20 7.73
C PRO A 33 -13.86 -28.90 6.99
N MET A 34 -13.49 -28.44 5.79
CA MET A 34 -12.33 -28.92 5.05
C MET A 34 -11.03 -28.23 5.50
N MET A 35 -11.10 -26.94 5.87
CA MET A 35 -9.94 -26.14 6.28
C MET A 35 -9.57 -26.26 7.76
N MET A 36 -10.47 -26.79 8.62
CA MET A 36 -10.19 -27.04 10.04
C MET A 36 -9.60 -28.42 10.33
N LYS A 37 -9.48 -29.28 9.31
CA LYS A 37 -8.61 -30.45 9.41
C LYS A 37 -7.17 -29.94 9.35
N ASP A 38 -6.36 -30.32 10.34
CA ASP A 38 -4.90 -30.13 10.40
C ASP A 38 -4.23 -30.97 9.30
N ASP A 39 -4.56 -30.63 8.06
CA ASP A 39 -4.13 -31.30 6.84
C ASP A 39 -3.22 -30.34 6.10
N ASP A 40 -2.16 -30.85 5.47
CA ASP A 40 -1.13 -30.03 4.83
C ASP A 40 -1.74 -29.06 3.79
N ALA A 41 -2.88 -29.42 3.20
CA ALA A 41 -3.63 -28.60 2.26
C ALA A 41 -4.13 -27.27 2.86
N SER A 42 -4.58 -27.24 4.11
CA SER A 42 -5.10 -26.01 4.75
C SER A 42 -3.96 -25.03 5.06
N VAL A 43 -2.81 -25.57 5.48
CA VAL A 43 -1.57 -24.84 5.72
C VAL A 43 -1.03 -24.23 4.43
N ILE A 44 -0.92 -25.02 3.37
CA ILE A 44 -0.46 -24.55 2.05
C ILE A 44 -1.40 -23.48 1.51
N PHE A 45 -2.71 -23.67 1.62
CA PHE A 45 -3.70 -22.67 1.19
C PHE A 45 -3.54 -21.36 1.98
N CYS A 46 -3.40 -21.43 3.29
CA CYS A 46 -3.18 -20.26 4.15
C CYS A 46 -1.90 -19.52 3.76
N ALA A 47 -0.79 -20.25 3.57
CA ALA A 47 0.48 -19.67 3.17
C ALA A 47 0.40 -18.99 1.79
N VAL A 48 -0.19 -19.67 0.79
CA VAL A 48 -0.32 -19.15 -0.58
C VAL A 48 -1.24 -17.92 -0.62
N THR A 49 -2.39 -17.96 0.06
CA THR A 49 -3.30 -16.81 0.09
C THR A 49 -2.73 -15.64 0.88
N SER A 50 -2.02 -15.90 1.98
CA SER A 50 -1.26 -14.87 2.70
C SER A 50 -0.21 -14.24 1.80
N ALA A 51 0.55 -15.07 1.07
CA ALA A 51 1.58 -14.62 0.15
C ALA A 51 1.04 -13.74 -0.97
N TRP A 52 -0.05 -14.19 -1.58
CA TRP A 52 -0.76 -13.45 -2.60
C TRP A 52 -1.14 -12.06 -2.09
N THR A 53 -1.83 -12.00 -0.95
CA THR A 53 -2.30 -10.71 -0.41
C THR A 53 -1.15 -9.78 -0.06
N GLN A 54 -0.12 -10.27 0.63
CA GLN A 54 1.04 -9.49 1.03
C GLN A 54 1.83 -8.96 -0.18
N TYR A 55 2.02 -9.79 -1.20
CA TYR A 55 2.70 -9.40 -2.44
C TYR A 55 1.99 -8.25 -3.14
N PHE A 56 0.68 -8.40 -3.38
CA PHE A 56 -0.06 -7.38 -4.13
C PHE A 56 -0.24 -6.08 -3.34
N TYR A 57 -0.42 -6.14 -2.01
CA TYR A 57 -0.39 -4.93 -1.19
C TYR A 57 0.97 -4.23 -1.22
N THR A 58 2.07 -5.00 -1.15
CA THR A 58 3.41 -4.43 -1.28
C THR A 58 3.60 -3.74 -2.64
N CYS A 59 3.15 -4.39 -3.71
CA CYS A 59 3.18 -3.80 -5.05
C CYS A 59 2.35 -2.52 -5.14
N THR A 60 1.17 -2.49 -4.52
CA THR A 60 0.31 -1.31 -4.42
C THR A 60 1.02 -0.13 -3.77
N TRP A 61 1.70 -0.34 -2.65
CA TRP A 61 2.44 0.74 -1.98
C TRP A 61 3.57 1.26 -2.88
N LEU A 62 4.33 0.35 -3.47
CA LEU A 62 5.43 0.68 -4.39
C LEU A 62 4.94 1.39 -5.66
N TRP A 63 3.77 1.02 -6.21
CA TRP A 63 3.14 1.73 -7.32
C TRP A 63 2.67 3.13 -6.92
N THR A 64 2.12 3.29 -5.71
CA THR A 64 1.72 4.59 -5.16
C THR A 64 2.94 5.51 -5.04
N PHE A 65 4.06 5.01 -4.52
CA PHE A 65 5.32 5.75 -4.45
C PHE A 65 5.92 6.05 -5.83
N SER A 66 5.84 5.08 -6.74
CA SER A 66 6.27 5.25 -8.13
C SER A 66 5.48 6.32 -8.87
N TYR A 67 4.19 6.47 -8.57
CA TYR A 67 3.38 7.57 -9.10
C TYR A 67 3.92 8.93 -8.64
N ALA A 68 4.24 9.09 -7.35
CA ALA A 68 4.83 10.31 -6.82
C ALA A 68 6.17 10.64 -7.51
N ILE A 69 7.04 9.64 -7.66
CA ILE A 69 8.30 9.80 -8.40
C ILE A 69 8.04 10.19 -9.86
N ASN A 70 7.05 9.56 -10.53
CA ASN A 70 6.74 9.87 -11.92
C ASN A 70 6.31 11.32 -12.12
N VAL A 71 5.48 11.84 -11.21
CA VAL A 71 5.08 13.24 -11.21
C VAL A 71 6.29 14.16 -11.02
N ARG A 72 7.16 13.86 -10.05
CA ARG A 72 8.40 14.63 -9.81
C ARG A 72 9.32 14.64 -11.03
N SER A 73 9.61 13.48 -11.60
CA SER A 73 10.48 13.36 -12.78
C SER A 73 9.88 14.08 -13.99
N TYR A 74 8.56 14.01 -14.19
CA TYR A 74 7.88 14.77 -15.24
C TYR A 74 8.09 16.28 -15.08
N LEU A 75 7.99 16.81 -13.86
CA LEU A 75 8.26 18.22 -13.57
C LEU A 75 9.73 18.61 -13.79
N ARG A 76 10.67 17.67 -13.65
CA ARG A 76 12.10 17.88 -13.95
C ARG A 76 12.44 17.78 -15.44
N GLY A 77 11.48 17.40 -16.29
CA GLY A 77 11.76 17.05 -17.68
C GLY A 77 12.52 15.72 -17.84
N GLU A 78 12.59 14.91 -16.79
CA GLU A 78 13.22 13.59 -16.82
C GLU A 78 12.22 12.52 -17.29
N HIS A 79 12.66 11.65 -18.20
CA HIS A 79 11.84 10.57 -18.72
C HIS A 79 12.25 9.21 -18.15
N PHE A 80 11.51 8.73 -17.14
CA PHE A 80 11.62 7.35 -16.69
C PHE A 80 10.80 6.42 -17.59
N SER A 81 11.45 5.36 -18.09
CA SER A 81 10.77 4.35 -18.91
C SER A 81 9.86 3.48 -18.05
N MET A 82 8.70 3.12 -18.61
CA MET A 82 7.73 2.26 -17.91
C MET A 82 8.34 0.93 -17.46
N ARG A 83 9.23 0.35 -18.28
CA ARG A 83 9.93 -0.91 -17.96
C ARG A 83 10.70 -0.84 -16.64
N ARG A 84 11.31 0.31 -16.30
CA ARG A 84 12.03 0.47 -15.03
C ARG A 84 11.07 0.45 -13.85
N TYR A 85 9.92 1.11 -13.95
CA TYR A 85 8.90 1.04 -12.89
C TYR A 85 8.42 -0.39 -12.66
N HIS A 86 8.13 -1.14 -13.72
CA HIS A 86 7.79 -2.56 -13.60
C HIS A 86 8.89 -3.37 -12.93
N ALA A 87 10.13 -3.25 -13.41
CA ALA A 87 11.25 -4.00 -12.86
C ALA A 87 11.43 -3.72 -11.36
N ILE A 88 11.32 -2.45 -10.94
CA ILE A 88 11.47 -2.06 -9.54
C ILE A 88 10.29 -2.60 -8.71
N VAL A 89 9.06 -2.27 -9.08
CA VAL A 89 7.88 -2.56 -8.24
C VAL A 89 7.67 -4.07 -8.06
N TRP A 90 7.69 -4.83 -9.15
CA TRP A 90 7.40 -6.27 -9.08
C TRP A 90 8.56 -7.05 -8.45
N THR A 91 9.82 -6.70 -8.76
CA THR A 91 10.98 -7.41 -8.20
C THR A 91 11.13 -7.11 -6.71
N ILE A 92 11.02 -5.85 -6.29
CA ILE A 92 11.12 -5.49 -4.88
C ILE A 92 9.94 -6.08 -4.10
N GLY A 93 8.72 -6.04 -4.66
CA GLY A 93 7.56 -6.69 -4.06
C GLY A 93 7.78 -8.20 -3.85
N ALA A 94 8.32 -8.89 -4.86
CA ALA A 94 8.58 -10.32 -4.80
C ALA A 94 9.67 -10.65 -3.78
N LEU A 95 10.75 -9.85 -3.75
CA LEU A 95 11.85 -10.02 -2.79
C LEU A 95 11.36 -9.84 -1.35
N LEU A 96 10.67 -8.73 -1.05
CA LEU A 96 10.17 -8.44 0.30
C LEU A 96 9.19 -9.52 0.77
N THR A 97 8.30 -9.95 -0.12
CA THR A 97 7.28 -10.94 0.23
C THR A 97 7.89 -12.34 0.40
N SER A 98 8.78 -12.76 -0.49
CA SER A 98 9.47 -14.05 -0.37
C SER A 98 10.32 -14.13 0.89
N VAL A 99 11.09 -13.08 1.22
CA VAL A 99 11.88 -13.04 2.45
C VAL A 99 10.97 -13.06 3.68
N GLY A 100 9.91 -12.25 3.72
CA GLY A 100 8.99 -12.18 4.85
C GLY A 100 8.29 -13.51 5.13
N LEU A 101 7.83 -14.20 4.09
CA LEU A 101 7.09 -15.46 4.23
C LEU A 101 7.97 -16.68 4.44
N THR A 102 9.14 -16.73 3.79
CA THR A 102 10.09 -17.84 3.98
C THR A 102 10.49 -17.89 5.44
N VAL A 103 10.74 -16.74 6.06
CA VAL A 103 11.10 -16.65 7.47
C VAL A 103 9.92 -16.96 8.41
N LEU A 104 8.69 -16.75 7.95
CA LEU A 104 7.48 -17.02 8.73
C LEU A 104 7.08 -18.50 8.69
N TYR A 105 7.14 -19.16 7.54
CA TYR A 105 6.61 -20.51 7.32
C TYR A 105 7.66 -21.63 7.39
N TYR A 106 8.96 -21.33 7.34
CA TYR A 106 10.04 -22.30 7.47
C TYR A 106 10.69 -22.23 8.87
N PRO A 107 10.95 -23.36 9.57
CA PRO A 107 10.72 -24.76 9.21
C PRO A 107 9.32 -25.32 9.54
N ASN A 108 8.52 -24.66 10.38
CA ASN A 108 7.17 -25.12 10.73
C ASN A 108 6.17 -23.99 10.48
N ALA A 109 5.04 -24.31 9.84
CA ALA A 109 3.97 -23.37 9.49
C ALA A 109 3.01 -23.03 10.65
N ASP A 110 3.35 -23.47 11.86
CA ASP A 110 2.52 -23.33 13.05
C ASP A 110 2.68 -21.90 13.63
N CYS A 111 1.89 -20.98 13.10
CA CYS A 111 1.97 -19.54 13.42
C CYS A 111 1.25 -19.14 14.72
N GLN A 112 0.43 -20.02 15.30
CA GLN A 112 -0.42 -19.70 16.46
C GLN A 112 0.23 -20.06 17.82
N ASN A 113 1.22 -20.95 17.85
CA ASN A 113 1.84 -21.46 19.07
C ASN A 113 3.26 -20.91 19.33
N VAL A 114 3.51 -19.65 18.99
CA VAL A 114 4.82 -19.01 19.25
C VAL A 114 4.86 -18.46 20.67
N LYS A 115 5.09 -19.33 21.66
CA LYS A 115 5.19 -18.95 23.08
C LYS A 115 6.56 -18.40 23.49
N GLU A 116 7.60 -18.61 22.67
CA GLU A 116 8.97 -18.20 22.96
C GLU A 116 9.35 -16.91 22.25
N LEU A 117 9.87 -15.94 23.03
CA LEU A 117 10.31 -14.62 22.56
C LEU A 117 11.37 -14.72 21.44
N TRP A 118 12.28 -15.68 21.52
CA TRP A 118 13.31 -15.91 20.49
C TRP A 118 12.72 -16.37 19.15
N THR A 119 11.74 -17.26 19.17
CA THR A 119 11.05 -17.74 17.96
C THR A 119 10.20 -16.62 17.34
N ALA A 120 9.58 -15.75 18.16
CA ALA A 120 8.89 -14.55 17.68
C ALA A 120 9.87 -13.55 17.05
N LEU A 121 11.02 -13.29 17.67
CA LEU A 121 12.03 -12.36 17.13
C LEU A 121 12.65 -12.85 15.83
N VAL A 122 12.94 -14.15 15.69
CA VAL A 122 13.58 -14.68 14.49
C VAL A 122 12.59 -14.88 13.34
N ARG A 123 11.33 -15.26 13.61
CA ARG A 123 10.34 -15.59 12.57
C ARG A 123 9.37 -14.46 12.25
N VAL A 124 8.91 -13.72 13.27
CA VAL A 124 7.85 -12.72 13.12
C VAL A 124 8.46 -11.35 12.78
N LEU A 125 9.57 -10.96 13.40
CA LEU A 125 10.18 -9.64 13.19
C LEU A 125 10.60 -9.38 11.73
N PRO A 126 11.24 -10.31 10.99
CA PRO A 126 11.65 -10.04 9.62
C PRO A 126 10.47 -9.86 8.66
N ASN A 127 9.39 -10.63 8.87
CA ASN A 127 8.15 -10.44 8.13
C ASN A 127 7.48 -9.09 8.45
N TYR A 128 7.52 -8.68 9.72
CA TYR A 128 7.05 -7.37 10.15
C TYR A 128 7.84 -6.25 9.49
N CYS A 129 9.17 -6.30 9.52
CA CYS A 129 10.01 -5.32 8.83
C CYS A 129 9.73 -5.30 7.32
N ALA A 130 9.65 -6.46 6.68
CA ALA A 130 9.37 -6.56 5.24
C ALA A 130 8.00 -5.98 4.86
N THR A 131 7.03 -5.97 5.77
CA THR A 131 5.68 -5.47 5.52
C THR A 131 5.50 -4.01 5.91
N TYR A 132 6.02 -3.59 7.07
CA TYR A 132 5.80 -2.25 7.61
C TYR A 132 6.82 -1.22 7.12
N LEU A 133 8.06 -1.61 6.81
CA LEU A 133 9.05 -0.65 6.28
C LEU A 133 8.61 -0.05 4.94
N PRO A 134 8.10 -0.83 3.96
CA PRO A 134 7.57 -0.25 2.73
C PRO A 134 6.43 0.74 2.99
N ILE A 135 5.48 0.42 3.89
CA ILE A 135 4.38 1.33 4.25
C ILE A 135 4.94 2.66 4.80
N LEU A 136 5.90 2.59 5.73
CA LEU A 136 6.52 3.78 6.31
C LEU A 136 7.28 4.61 5.26
N ILE A 137 8.00 3.96 4.35
CA ILE A 137 8.69 4.64 3.25
C ILE A 137 7.69 5.41 2.39
N VAL A 138 6.52 4.83 2.08
CA VAL A 138 5.50 5.53 1.29
C VAL A 138 4.84 6.65 2.09
N MET A 139 4.49 6.40 3.35
CA MET A 139 3.89 7.42 4.24
C MET A 139 4.79 8.64 4.41
N ILE A 140 6.10 8.46 4.57
CA ILE A 140 7.03 9.58 4.78
C ILE A 140 7.50 10.15 3.44
N GLY A 141 7.81 9.29 2.48
CA GLY A 141 8.38 9.67 1.19
C GLY A 141 7.41 10.42 0.29
N ASN A 142 6.12 10.05 0.26
CA ASN A 142 5.15 10.73 -0.59
C ASN A 142 4.92 12.21 -0.19
N PRO A 143 4.75 12.57 1.10
CA PRO A 143 4.67 13.95 1.53
C PRO A 143 5.94 14.76 1.22
N ILE A 144 7.13 14.17 1.32
CA ILE A 144 8.38 14.84 0.96
C ILE A 144 8.41 15.14 -0.55
N ILE A 145 8.12 14.13 -1.38
CA ILE A 145 8.04 14.31 -2.83
C ILE A 145 6.97 15.34 -3.20
N TYR A 146 5.86 15.36 -2.47
CA TYR A 146 4.79 16.35 -2.66
C TYR A 146 5.28 17.78 -2.41
N GLN A 147 5.98 18.02 -1.31
CA GLN A 147 6.55 19.33 -0.99
C GLN A 147 7.54 19.78 -2.08
N ASP A 148 8.40 18.85 -2.53
CA ASP A 148 9.32 19.10 -3.64
C ASP A 148 8.58 19.46 -4.94
N CYS A 149 7.58 18.67 -5.34
CA CYS A 149 6.77 18.93 -6.53
C CYS A 149 6.08 20.29 -6.44
N SER A 150 5.54 20.64 -5.27
CA SER A 150 4.90 21.93 -5.03
C SER A 150 5.86 23.10 -5.22
N LYS A 151 7.09 23.01 -4.69
CA LYS A 151 8.11 24.05 -4.86
C LYS A 151 8.53 24.18 -6.32
N MET A 152 8.77 23.06 -6.99
CA MET A 152 9.12 23.06 -8.41
C MET A 152 8.03 23.68 -9.30
N ILE A 153 6.75 23.38 -9.02
CA ILE A 153 5.64 23.99 -9.77
C ILE A 153 5.61 25.51 -9.56
N ASN A 154 5.84 25.99 -8.33
CA ASN A 154 5.94 27.42 -8.06
C ASN A 154 7.09 28.05 -8.86
N GLU A 155 8.27 27.45 -8.83
CA GLU A 155 9.45 27.94 -9.56
C GLU A 155 9.24 27.94 -11.08
N LEU A 156 8.59 26.92 -11.64
CA LEU A 156 8.25 26.84 -13.05
C LEU A 156 7.27 27.95 -13.46
N PHE A 157 6.29 28.28 -12.62
CA PHE A 157 5.40 29.40 -12.91
C PHE A 157 6.11 30.75 -12.81
N MET A 158 6.93 30.96 -11.79
CA MET A 158 7.68 32.22 -11.60
C MET A 158 8.75 32.44 -12.68
N SER A 159 9.37 31.38 -13.19
CA SER A 159 10.38 31.47 -14.27
C SER A 159 9.76 31.64 -15.67
N ARG A 160 8.60 31.03 -15.92
CA ARG A 160 7.96 31.05 -17.24
C ARG A 160 7.01 32.24 -17.44
N TYR A 161 6.47 32.80 -16.36
CA TYR A 161 5.49 33.87 -16.42
C TYR A 161 5.87 35.04 -15.50
N THR A 162 5.89 36.24 -16.06
CA THR A 162 6.17 37.48 -15.31
C THR A 162 5.04 37.82 -14.32
N ARG A 163 3.83 37.27 -14.51
CA ARG A 163 2.68 37.45 -13.62
C ARG A 163 1.84 36.18 -13.56
N VAL A 164 1.81 35.54 -12.39
CA VAL A 164 0.97 34.35 -12.17
C VAL A 164 -0.51 34.72 -12.25
N THR A 165 -1.23 34.11 -13.18
CA THR A 165 -2.66 34.33 -13.41
C THR A 165 -3.53 33.59 -12.39
N SER A 166 -4.80 33.97 -12.26
CA SER A 166 -5.76 33.25 -11.40
C SER A 166 -5.96 31.80 -11.86
N TYR A 167 -5.87 31.54 -13.16
CA TYR A 167 -5.93 30.21 -13.74
C TYR A 167 -4.77 29.31 -13.27
N GLU A 168 -3.53 29.80 -13.28
CA GLU A 168 -2.36 29.03 -12.84
C GLU A 168 -2.40 28.70 -11.35
N ARG A 169 -2.87 29.66 -10.53
CA ARG A 169 -3.13 29.42 -9.10
C ARG A 169 -4.14 28.30 -8.89
N GLU A 170 -5.20 28.29 -9.68
CA GLU A 170 -6.22 27.24 -9.61
C GLU A 170 -5.67 25.88 -10.03
N VAL A 171 -4.90 25.81 -11.13
CA VAL A 171 -4.24 24.58 -11.58
C VAL A 171 -3.32 24.02 -10.49
N MET A 172 -2.53 24.89 -9.85
CA MET A 172 -1.66 24.51 -8.74
C MET A 172 -2.45 24.04 -7.52
N ALA A 173 -3.52 24.74 -7.15
CA ALA A 173 -4.39 24.35 -6.03
C ALA A 173 -5.03 22.98 -6.28
N ARG A 174 -5.55 22.74 -7.49
CA ARG A 174 -6.12 21.45 -7.90
C ARG A 174 -5.08 20.33 -7.87
N PHE A 175 -3.84 20.59 -8.31
CA PHE A 175 -2.74 19.64 -8.21
C PHE A 175 -2.42 19.29 -6.75
N LYS A 176 -2.26 20.32 -5.90
CA LYS A 176 -1.97 20.17 -4.48
C LYS A 176 -3.05 19.39 -3.75
N TRP A 177 -4.30 19.72 -4.03
CA TRP A 177 -5.46 19.06 -3.45
C TRP A 177 -5.49 17.57 -3.81
N LYS A 178 -5.30 17.22 -5.09
CA LYS A 178 -5.26 15.81 -5.51
C LYS A 178 -4.15 15.03 -4.81
N PHE A 179 -2.94 15.57 -4.75
CA PHE A 179 -1.81 14.89 -4.13
C PHE A 179 -2.00 14.76 -2.61
N CYS A 180 -2.60 15.76 -1.97
CA CYS A 180 -3.00 15.71 -0.56
C CYS A 180 -4.02 14.59 -0.32
N LEU A 181 -5.07 14.50 -1.14
CA LEU A 181 -6.07 13.43 -1.06
C LEU A 181 -5.46 12.03 -1.22
N ILE A 182 -4.50 11.85 -2.13
CA ILE A 182 -3.80 10.57 -2.29
C ILE A 182 -3.09 10.18 -0.99
N ASN A 183 -2.39 11.13 -0.36
CA ASN A 183 -1.72 10.88 0.92
C ASN A 183 -2.74 10.58 2.02
N ILE A 184 -3.81 11.37 2.15
CA ILE A 184 -4.85 11.16 3.15
C ILE A 184 -5.46 9.76 3.03
N VAL A 185 -5.82 9.33 1.81
CA VAL A 185 -6.35 7.98 1.57
C VAL A 185 -5.33 6.93 2.00
N PHE A 186 -4.06 7.07 1.61
CA PHE A 186 -3.02 6.13 2.02
C PHE A 186 -2.89 6.04 3.55
N TYR A 187 -2.94 7.18 4.24
CA TYR A 187 -2.85 7.22 5.70
C TYR A 187 -4.06 6.57 6.37
N ILE A 188 -5.29 6.90 5.94
CA ILE A 188 -6.52 6.31 6.48
C ILE A 188 -6.50 4.78 6.30
N CYS A 189 -6.02 4.30 5.15
CA CYS A 189 -5.99 2.88 4.85
C CYS A 189 -4.97 2.09 5.67
N TRP A 190 -3.78 2.65 5.92
CA TRP A 190 -2.65 1.89 6.45
C TRP A 190 -2.21 2.24 7.88
N LEU A 191 -2.70 3.35 8.43
CA LEU A 191 -2.41 3.72 9.81
C LEU A 191 -2.93 2.69 10.83
N PRO A 192 -4.13 2.10 10.68
CA PRO A 192 -4.58 1.02 11.57
C PRO A 192 -3.60 -0.16 11.62
N ASN A 193 -3.00 -0.50 10.47
CA ASN A 193 -2.05 -1.61 10.37
C ASN A 193 -0.76 -1.32 11.11
N LEU A 194 -0.24 -0.09 11.02
CA LEU A 194 0.95 0.34 11.76
C LEU A 194 0.70 0.40 13.26
N ILE A 195 -0.45 0.94 13.68
CA ILE A 195 -0.84 0.99 15.10
C ILE A 195 -0.97 -0.44 15.64
N GLY A 196 -1.66 -1.32 14.90
CA GLY A 196 -1.81 -2.73 15.27
C GLY A 196 -0.46 -3.44 15.38
N GLY A 197 0.44 -3.21 14.44
CA GLY A 197 1.78 -3.77 14.48
C GLY A 197 2.61 -3.25 15.67
N PHE A 198 2.54 -1.95 15.95
CA PHE A 198 3.23 -1.34 17.07
C PHE A 198 2.71 -1.85 18.43
N ILE A 199 1.39 -1.95 18.62
CA ILE A 199 0.79 -2.46 19.85
C ILE A 199 1.17 -3.93 20.06
N LEU A 200 1.17 -4.74 19.01
CA LEU A 200 1.56 -6.15 19.11
C LEU A 200 2.99 -6.28 19.65
N TRP A 201 3.92 -5.49 19.13
CA TRP A 201 5.34 -5.55 19.53
C TRP A 201 5.66 -4.90 20.88
N THR A 202 4.86 -3.92 21.33
CA THR A 202 5.15 -3.18 22.58
C THR A 202 4.52 -3.80 23.82
N VAL A 203 3.34 -4.42 23.70
CA VAL A 203 2.55 -4.90 24.84
C VAL A 203 2.36 -6.42 24.78
N TRP A 204 3.28 -7.14 24.14
CA TRP A 204 3.20 -8.58 23.85
C TRP A 204 2.62 -9.39 25.03
N GLY A 205 1.41 -9.95 24.85
CA GLY A 205 0.73 -10.80 25.84
C GLY A 205 -0.17 -10.09 26.88
N ALA A 206 -0.14 -8.76 26.97
CA ALA A 206 -0.98 -7.97 27.90
C ALA A 206 -1.99 -7.05 27.19
N ILE A 207 -2.32 -7.37 25.93
CA ILE A 207 -3.14 -6.49 25.08
C ILE A 207 -4.63 -6.69 25.42
N PRO A 208 -5.38 -5.62 25.76
CA PRO A 208 -6.82 -5.72 25.95
C PRO A 208 -7.53 -6.20 24.67
N GLU A 209 -8.32 -7.26 24.78
CA GLU A 209 -9.02 -7.89 23.65
C GLU A 209 -9.87 -6.89 22.85
N ASN A 210 -10.57 -5.99 23.55
CA ASN A 210 -11.41 -4.96 22.94
C ASN A 210 -10.63 -4.04 21.98
N ILE A 211 -9.39 -3.68 22.33
CA ILE A 211 -8.55 -2.80 21.50
C ILE A 211 -8.11 -3.55 20.24
N MET A 212 -7.69 -4.80 20.40
CA MET A 212 -7.22 -5.63 19.28
C MET A 212 -8.35 -5.89 18.28
N ILE A 213 -9.56 -6.21 18.77
CA ILE A 213 -10.74 -6.45 17.94
C ILE A 213 -11.07 -5.21 17.10
N VAL A 214 -11.11 -4.02 17.72
CA VAL A 214 -11.39 -2.76 17.00
C VAL A 214 -10.36 -2.51 15.90
N ILE A 215 -9.07 -2.69 16.20
CA ILE A 215 -7.99 -2.50 15.22
C ILE A 215 -8.10 -3.53 14.08
N TRP A 216 -8.41 -4.79 14.38
CA TRP A 216 -8.57 -5.83 13.37
C TRP A 216 -9.75 -5.57 12.44
N TYR A 217 -10.89 -5.13 12.98
CA TYR A 217 -12.03 -4.70 12.16
C TYR A 217 -11.68 -3.48 11.30
N ALA A 218 -10.96 -2.51 11.86
CA ALA A 218 -10.49 -1.37 11.10
C ALA A 218 -9.57 -1.80 9.94
N MET A 219 -8.57 -2.67 10.18
CA MET A 219 -7.70 -3.20 9.12
C MET A 219 -8.49 -3.99 8.07
N ALA A 220 -9.42 -4.84 8.50
CA ALA A 220 -10.25 -5.65 7.61
C ALA A 220 -11.13 -4.81 6.68
N ALA A 221 -11.62 -3.66 7.17
CA ALA A 221 -12.40 -2.72 6.37
C ALA A 221 -11.53 -1.81 5.51
N MET A 222 -10.46 -1.24 6.07
CA MET A 222 -9.67 -0.19 5.45
C MET A 222 -8.73 -0.70 4.34
N ASN A 223 -8.18 -1.92 4.48
CA ASN A 223 -7.25 -2.46 3.49
C ASN A 223 -7.93 -2.69 2.11
N PRO A 224 -9.10 -3.34 2.01
CA PRO A 224 -9.80 -3.47 0.72
C PRO A 224 -10.39 -2.15 0.23
N LEU A 225 -10.80 -1.26 1.15
CA LEU A 225 -11.37 0.05 0.81
C LEU A 225 -10.34 0.95 0.11
N GLN A 226 -9.05 0.67 0.27
CA GLN A 226 -7.99 1.39 -0.43
C GLN A 226 -8.17 1.39 -1.96
N ALA A 227 -8.54 0.25 -2.55
CA ALA A 227 -8.80 0.13 -3.99
C ALA A 227 -9.93 1.07 -4.44
N PHE A 228 -11.01 1.11 -3.66
CA PHE A 228 -12.16 1.96 -3.91
C PHE A 228 -11.81 3.44 -3.78
N LEU A 229 -11.18 3.85 -2.69
CA LEU A 229 -10.78 5.25 -2.46
C LEU A 229 -9.76 5.72 -3.50
N ASN A 230 -8.78 4.89 -3.85
CA ASN A 230 -7.83 5.17 -4.93
C ASN A 230 -8.57 5.43 -6.24
N ALA A 231 -9.58 4.63 -6.59
CA ALA A 231 -10.37 4.87 -7.79
C ALA A 231 -11.01 6.27 -7.81
N PHE A 232 -11.48 6.80 -6.68
CA PHE A 232 -12.01 8.17 -6.62
C PHE A 232 -10.94 9.25 -6.76
N VAL A 233 -9.81 9.09 -6.07
CA VAL A 233 -8.77 10.14 -6.02
C VAL A 233 -7.94 10.18 -7.30
N TYR A 234 -7.68 9.04 -7.92
CA TYR A 234 -6.94 8.94 -9.18
C TYR A 234 -7.82 9.15 -10.42
N ARG A 235 -9.15 9.04 -10.32
CA ARG A 235 -10.06 9.37 -11.43
C ARG A 235 -9.90 10.85 -11.77
N ARG A 236 -9.74 11.15 -13.07
CA ARG A 236 -9.83 12.53 -13.56
C ARG A 236 -11.16 13.13 -13.09
N TRP A 237 -11.12 14.27 -12.39
CA TRP A 237 -12.21 15.24 -12.40
C TRP A 237 -12.36 15.76 -13.83
N ALA A 238 -12.97 14.94 -14.69
CA ALA A 238 -13.07 15.14 -16.13
C ALA A 238 -14.30 15.96 -16.55
N LYS A 239 -15.03 16.59 -15.63
CA LYS A 239 -16.25 17.35 -15.97
C LYS A 239 -16.44 18.55 -15.05
N SER A 240 -15.66 19.60 -15.25
CA SER A 240 -16.04 20.94 -14.79
C SER A 240 -15.54 22.02 -15.75
N GLN A 241 -15.41 21.67 -17.05
CA GLN A 241 -14.98 22.56 -18.13
C GLN A 241 -15.75 22.28 -19.45
N GLU A 242 -16.86 21.55 -19.40
CA GLU A 242 -17.76 21.34 -20.56
C GLU A 242 -19.17 21.88 -20.32
N GLU A 243 -19.40 22.56 -19.20
CA GLU A 243 -20.62 23.32 -18.91
C GLU A 243 -20.17 24.66 -18.32
N ASP A 244 -19.81 25.60 -19.22
CA ASP A 244 -19.96 27.06 -19.10
C ASP A 244 -19.33 27.74 -20.34
#